data_AF-L0GW63-F1
#
_entry.id   AF-L0GW63-F1
#
_cell.length_a   1.000
_cell.length_b   1.000
_cell.length_c   1.000
_cell.angle_alpha   90.00
_cell.angle_beta   90.00
_cell.angle_gamma   90.00
#
_symmetry.space_group_name_H-M   'P 1'
#
loop_
_entity.id
_entity.type
_entity.pdbx_description
1 polymer ?
#
loop_
_entity_poly.entity_id
_entity_poly.type
_entity_poly.pdbx_seq_one_letter_code
_entity_poly.pdbx_strand_id
1 'polypeptide(L)'
;MPIDRRDFIKAAGAIGLIGRPALALGNAAKVVVVGGGTGGATAAKTIKRLDPKIEVTLIEPAPHYYTCYMSNEVLDGSRTLKGIQVSYDGLERHGIRLVHDRAAAIDPDKRLVRTANGPAFAYDRCIVAPGIDFRYEEITGYDETASGLMPHAWKAGAQTHLLRAQLEAMADGGTVVIATPPNPFRCPAGPYERASLIAGYLERHKPRSKVLVLNAEPNFVMEPLFVQAWERLYGYGTDKALVEWLPGPGARVTRAEPEKRLVETQGGDQFEAAVVNLIPPQRAGTIARLAGLTDESGWCPVDLRTFESRLHQGIHVIGDACIATTMPKSGSAANSHGKVAAGAIVALLAGREPPVPIYANTCYSIVGEQYGISTDSVYKLAAAGAPILPVPGGGGVTPLNAPAWALAREVEYAHGWYNNLVSDSFG
;
A
#
# COMPACT_ATOMS: atom_id res chain seq x y z
N MET A 1 -62.02 63.01 2.46
CA MET A 1 -61.19 63.17 3.67
C MET A 1 -59.73 63.21 3.23
N PRO A 2 -58.99 64.30 3.51
CA PRO A 2 -57.57 64.38 3.14
C PRO A 2 -56.74 63.52 4.11
N ILE A 3 -55.80 62.75 3.56
CA ILE A 3 -54.88 61.89 4.31
C ILE A 3 -53.93 62.78 5.12
N ASP A 4 -53.87 62.55 6.43
CA ASP A 4 -53.06 63.32 7.38
C ASP A 4 -51.57 62.96 7.26
N ARG A 5 -50.69 63.95 7.42
CA ARG A 5 -49.23 63.83 7.35
C ARG A 5 -48.65 62.83 8.37
N ARG A 6 -49.43 62.43 9.38
CA ARG A 6 -49.04 61.45 10.40
C ARG A 6 -49.11 59.99 9.94
N ASP A 7 -49.88 59.68 8.89
CA ASP A 7 -49.99 58.30 8.38
C ASP A 7 -48.87 57.94 7.39
N PHE A 8 -48.24 58.94 6.75
CA PHE A 8 -47.09 58.72 5.86
C PHE A 8 -45.81 58.32 6.62
N ILE A 9 -45.65 58.81 7.86
CA ILE A 9 -44.43 58.54 8.67
C ILE A 9 -44.44 57.12 9.25
N LYS A 10 -45.60 56.48 9.42
CA LYS A 10 -45.68 55.08 9.87
C LYS A 10 -45.33 54.06 8.78
N ALA A 11 -45.28 54.47 7.50
CA ALA A 11 -44.89 53.61 6.38
C ALA A 11 -43.38 53.66 6.05
N ALA A 12 -42.60 54.52 6.71
CA ALA A 12 -41.16 54.67 6.47
C ALA A 12 -40.28 53.85 7.45
N GLY A 13 -40.87 52.96 8.25
CA GLY A 13 -40.19 52.13 9.24
C GLY A 13 -39.72 50.75 8.75
N ALA A 14 -39.74 50.50 7.44
CA ALA A 14 -39.31 49.24 6.83
C ALA A 14 -38.11 49.46 5.90
N ILE A 15 -37.02 50.05 6.41
CA ILE A 15 -35.71 49.87 5.77
C ILE A 15 -35.26 48.48 6.18
N GLY A 16 -35.56 47.51 5.30
CA GLY A 16 -35.01 46.17 5.39
C GLY A 16 -33.51 46.27 5.59
N LEU A 17 -33.01 45.56 6.59
CA LEU A 17 -31.62 45.13 6.64
C LEU A 17 -31.37 44.37 5.33
N ILE A 18 -30.92 45.08 4.30
CA ILE A 18 -30.18 44.49 3.20
C ILE A 18 -28.93 43.97 3.87
N GLY A 19 -29.01 42.74 4.36
CA GLY A 19 -27.85 41.95 4.72
C GLY A 19 -26.95 42.02 3.51
N ARG A 20 -25.86 42.77 3.63
CA ARG A 20 -24.73 42.64 2.73
C ARG A 20 -24.51 41.14 2.64
N PRO A 21 -24.51 40.51 1.46
CA PRO A 21 -23.93 39.19 1.38
C PRO A 21 -22.51 39.43 1.88
N ALA A 22 -22.20 38.91 3.07
CA ALA A 22 -20.83 38.61 3.36
C ALA A 22 -20.48 37.68 2.21
N LEU A 23 -19.78 38.21 1.21
CA LEU A 23 -18.80 37.42 0.49
C LEU A 23 -17.88 36.93 1.59
N ALA A 24 -18.29 35.84 2.24
CA ALA A 24 -17.39 34.93 2.87
C ALA A 24 -16.53 34.47 1.70
N LEU A 25 -15.45 35.20 1.46
CA LEU A 25 -14.22 34.63 0.97
C LEU A 25 -13.82 33.63 2.05
N GLY A 26 -14.55 32.51 2.12
CA GLY A 26 -14.19 31.39 2.96
C GLY A 26 -12.82 30.98 2.46
N ASN A 27 -11.83 31.07 3.34
CA ASN A 27 -10.50 30.54 3.02
C ASN A 27 -10.70 29.14 2.43
N ALA A 28 -9.99 28.86 1.33
CA ALA A 28 -10.01 27.54 0.72
C ALA A 28 -9.75 26.48 1.80
N ALA A 29 -10.60 25.45 1.83
CA ALA A 29 -10.42 24.35 2.78
C ALA A 29 -9.06 23.70 2.55
N LYS A 30 -8.40 23.31 3.65
CA LYS A 30 -7.02 22.80 3.64
C LYS A 30 -7.01 21.32 3.94
N VAL A 31 -6.40 20.55 3.04
CA VAL A 31 -6.13 19.14 3.24
C VAL A 31 -4.63 18.90 3.24
N VAL A 32 -4.14 18.27 4.30
CA VAL A 32 -2.75 17.80 4.37
C VAL A 32 -2.73 16.28 4.17
N VAL A 33 -1.87 15.80 3.28
CA VAL A 33 -1.65 14.37 3.01
C VAL A 33 -0.25 13.99 3.46
N VAL A 34 -0.13 13.04 4.37
CA VAL A 34 1.14 12.51 4.89
C VAL A 34 1.44 11.17 4.22
N GLY A 35 2.46 11.15 3.36
CA GLY A 35 2.90 9.99 2.60
C GLY A 35 2.49 10.06 1.13
N GLY A 36 3.47 10.07 0.23
CA GLY A 36 3.33 10.13 -1.23
C GLY A 36 3.37 8.77 -1.91
N GLY A 37 2.96 7.70 -1.23
CA GLY A 37 2.74 6.39 -1.88
C GLY A 37 1.41 6.32 -2.63
N THR A 38 1.07 5.14 -3.16
CA THR A 38 -0.15 4.91 -3.97
C THR A 38 -1.42 5.51 -3.35
N GLY A 39 -1.67 5.28 -2.06
CA GLY A 39 -2.88 5.78 -1.40
C GLY A 39 -2.92 7.31 -1.28
N GLY A 40 -1.83 7.92 -0.79
CA GLY A 40 -1.77 9.37 -0.60
C GLY A 40 -1.77 10.15 -1.90
N ALA A 41 -1.01 9.69 -2.91
CA ALA A 41 -0.99 10.28 -4.25
C ALA A 41 -2.39 10.23 -4.90
N THR A 42 -3.04 9.06 -4.84
CA THR A 42 -4.42 8.89 -5.34
C THR A 42 -5.40 9.82 -4.64
N ALA A 43 -5.34 9.90 -3.32
CA ALA A 43 -6.25 10.74 -2.54
C ALA A 43 -6.06 12.22 -2.86
N ALA A 44 -4.81 12.70 -2.87
CA ALA A 44 -4.49 14.09 -3.20
C ALA A 44 -4.98 14.49 -4.59
N LYS A 45 -4.69 13.67 -5.60
CA LYS A 45 -5.16 13.87 -6.98
C LYS A 45 -6.68 13.85 -7.08
N THR A 46 -7.32 12.89 -6.41
CA THR A 46 -8.79 12.75 -6.44
C THR A 46 -9.47 13.95 -5.79
N ILE A 47 -8.96 14.45 -4.66
CA ILE A 47 -9.47 15.67 -4.01
C ILE A 47 -9.41 16.87 -4.98
N LYS A 48 -8.25 17.11 -5.60
CA LYS A 48 -8.10 18.21 -6.57
C LYS A 48 -9.02 18.07 -7.79
N ARG A 49 -9.28 16.84 -8.24
CA ARG A 49 -10.22 16.59 -9.35
C ARG A 49 -11.67 16.81 -8.97
N LEU A 50 -12.06 16.47 -7.74
CA LEU A 50 -13.43 16.63 -7.25
C LEU A 50 -13.75 18.07 -6.85
N ASP A 51 -12.80 18.76 -6.23
CA ASP A 51 -12.91 20.18 -5.91
C ASP A 51 -11.55 20.88 -6.03
N PRO A 52 -11.29 21.55 -7.17
CA PRO A 52 -10.04 22.27 -7.42
C PRO A 52 -9.78 23.43 -6.46
N LYS A 53 -10.79 23.89 -5.70
CA LYS A 53 -10.64 25.00 -4.74
C LYS A 53 -9.96 24.56 -3.45
N ILE A 54 -9.97 23.27 -3.11
CA ILE A 54 -9.31 22.75 -1.92
C ILE A 54 -7.78 22.90 -2.08
N GLU A 55 -7.14 23.48 -1.06
CA GLU A 55 -5.69 23.53 -0.94
C GLU A 55 -5.19 22.18 -0.45
N VAL A 56 -4.43 21.46 -1.28
CA VAL A 56 -3.87 20.15 -0.93
C VAL A 56 -2.36 20.29 -0.80
N THR A 57 -1.83 19.96 0.38
CA THR A 57 -0.39 19.84 0.63
C THR A 57 -0.04 18.38 0.87
N LEU A 58 0.85 17.82 0.05
CA LEU A 58 1.35 16.45 0.20
C LEU A 58 2.78 16.49 0.77
N ILE A 59 2.98 15.83 1.90
CA ILE A 59 4.27 15.74 2.61
C ILE A 59 4.86 14.35 2.38
N GLU A 60 6.00 14.31 1.69
CA GLU A 60 6.69 13.06 1.33
C GLU A 60 8.20 13.27 1.28
N PRO A 61 8.99 12.60 2.13
CA PRO A 61 10.44 12.81 2.17
C PRO A 61 11.18 12.32 0.92
N ALA A 62 10.71 11.27 0.24
CA ALA A 62 11.40 10.73 -0.92
C ALA A 62 11.18 11.62 -2.15
N PRO A 63 12.22 11.97 -2.92
CA PRO A 63 12.07 12.74 -4.17
C PRO A 63 11.39 11.92 -5.27
N HIS A 64 11.43 10.60 -5.16
CA HIS A 64 10.81 9.67 -6.10
C HIS A 64 10.18 8.51 -5.34
N TYR A 65 9.05 8.03 -5.84
CA TYR A 65 8.43 6.80 -5.37
C TYR A 65 8.99 5.60 -6.14
N TYR A 66 9.29 4.51 -5.46
CA TYR A 66 9.59 3.23 -6.11
C TYR A 66 8.45 2.25 -5.84
N THR A 67 7.84 1.73 -6.91
CA THR A 67 6.73 0.79 -6.78
C THR A 67 7.24 -0.57 -6.31
N CYS A 68 6.71 -1.06 -5.18
CA CYS A 68 7.02 -2.42 -4.72
C CYS A 68 6.29 -3.48 -5.54
N TYR A 69 5.09 -3.16 -6.04
CA TYR A 69 4.45 -3.91 -7.10
C TYR A 69 5.28 -3.81 -8.39
N MET A 70 5.44 -4.93 -9.10
CA MET A 70 6.40 -5.14 -10.20
C MET A 70 7.90 -5.06 -9.83
N SER A 71 8.27 -4.90 -8.55
CA SER A 71 9.68 -4.94 -8.16
C SER A 71 10.29 -6.34 -8.27
N ASN A 72 9.48 -7.41 -8.24
CA ASN A 72 9.96 -8.78 -8.43
C ASN A 72 10.49 -9.03 -9.86
N GLU A 73 9.96 -8.35 -10.88
CA GLU A 73 10.52 -8.35 -12.25
C GLU A 73 11.91 -7.67 -12.31
N VAL A 74 12.24 -6.80 -11.34
CA VAL A 74 13.61 -6.29 -11.23
C VAL A 74 14.55 -7.38 -10.70
N LEU A 75 14.05 -8.28 -9.87
CA LEU A 75 14.84 -9.36 -9.28
C LEU A 75 15.18 -10.45 -10.30
N ASP A 76 14.31 -10.70 -11.29
CA ASP A 76 14.61 -11.66 -12.37
C ASP A 76 15.31 -11.04 -13.59
N GLY A 77 15.33 -9.71 -13.65
CA GLY A 77 16.01 -8.92 -14.68
C GLY A 77 15.13 -8.51 -15.86
N SER A 78 13.83 -8.87 -15.86
CA SER A 78 12.88 -8.46 -16.91
C SER A 78 12.47 -6.98 -16.83
N ARG A 79 12.68 -6.33 -15.67
CA ARG A 79 12.46 -4.91 -15.45
C ARG A 79 13.68 -4.23 -14.85
N THR A 80 13.89 -2.95 -15.17
CA THR A 80 14.95 -2.14 -14.53
C THR A 80 14.43 -1.44 -13.27
N LEU A 81 15.33 -1.10 -12.33
CA LEU A 81 14.96 -0.31 -11.15
C LEU A 81 14.36 1.05 -11.53
N LYS A 82 14.87 1.68 -12.59
CA LYS A 82 14.31 2.93 -13.14
C LYS A 82 12.89 2.72 -13.68
N GLY A 83 12.60 1.53 -14.22
CA GLY A 83 11.27 1.17 -14.72
C GLY A 83 10.20 0.98 -13.64
N ILE A 84 10.57 1.02 -12.34
CA ILE A 84 9.65 1.09 -11.21
C ILE A 84 9.72 2.41 -10.44
N GLN A 85 10.48 3.39 -10.95
CA GLN A 85 10.59 4.72 -10.35
C GLN A 85 9.48 5.63 -10.90
N VAL A 86 8.83 6.37 -10.01
CA VAL A 86 7.71 7.25 -10.31
C VAL A 86 8.03 8.67 -9.82
N SER A 87 7.79 9.64 -10.69
CA SER A 87 7.90 11.08 -10.41
C SER A 87 6.60 11.63 -9.82
N TYR A 88 6.71 12.71 -9.05
CA TYR A 88 5.58 13.46 -8.50
C TYR A 88 5.08 14.61 -9.40
N ASP A 89 5.72 14.86 -10.55
CA ASP A 89 5.40 16.01 -11.42
C ASP A 89 3.91 16.04 -11.85
N GLY A 90 3.30 14.87 -12.03
CA GLY A 90 1.86 14.77 -12.35
C GLY A 90 0.96 15.30 -11.25
N LEU A 91 1.32 15.06 -9.99
CA LEU A 91 0.60 15.62 -8.85
C LEU A 91 0.74 17.15 -8.79
N GLU A 92 1.93 17.69 -9.03
CA GLU A 92 2.15 19.15 -9.06
C GLU A 92 1.35 19.81 -10.19
N ARG A 93 1.25 19.18 -11.37
CA ARG A 93 0.37 19.64 -12.47
C ARG A 93 -1.11 19.70 -12.09
N HIS A 94 -1.54 18.92 -11.10
CA HIS A 94 -2.89 19.00 -10.52
C HIS A 94 -3.05 20.12 -9.47
N GLY A 95 -2.02 20.95 -9.25
CA GLY A 95 -2.04 22.03 -8.27
C GLY A 95 -1.91 21.54 -6.82
N ILE A 96 -1.27 20.38 -6.62
CA ILE A 96 -0.93 19.85 -5.30
C ILE A 96 0.40 20.46 -4.88
N ARG A 97 0.46 21.02 -3.67
CA ARG A 97 1.72 21.51 -3.10
C ARG A 97 2.51 20.33 -2.56
N LEU A 98 3.60 19.98 -3.21
CA LEU A 98 4.52 18.95 -2.74
C LEU A 98 5.52 19.53 -1.73
N VAL A 99 5.72 18.82 -0.62
CA VAL A 99 6.67 19.18 0.43
C VAL A 99 7.59 17.99 0.68
N HIS A 100 8.84 18.11 0.24
CA HIS A 100 9.88 17.12 0.49
C HIS A 100 10.44 17.24 1.90
N ASP A 101 9.66 16.77 2.86
CA ASP A 101 10.07 16.63 4.26
C ASP A 101 9.32 15.46 4.89
N ARG A 102 9.77 15.02 6.06
CA ARG A 102 9.12 13.97 6.84
C ARG A 102 8.15 14.60 7.83
N ALA A 103 6.92 14.11 7.90
CA ALA A 103 6.03 14.43 9.02
C ALA A 103 6.61 13.85 10.32
N ALA A 104 6.82 14.70 11.33
CA ALA A 104 7.39 14.34 12.62
C ALA A 104 6.32 14.17 13.70
N ALA A 105 5.23 14.95 13.64
CA ALA A 105 4.11 14.85 14.55
C ALA A 105 2.82 15.35 13.90
N ILE A 106 1.67 14.83 14.38
CA ILE A 106 0.34 15.31 14.04
C ILE A 106 -0.34 15.68 15.35
N ASP A 107 -0.78 16.93 15.48
CA ASP A 107 -1.52 17.46 16.63
C ASP A 107 -3.01 17.50 16.24
N PRO A 108 -3.83 16.52 16.68
CA PRO A 108 -5.23 16.43 16.29
C PRO A 108 -6.08 17.58 16.85
N ASP A 109 -5.74 18.07 18.05
CA ASP A 109 -6.48 19.13 18.73
C ASP A 109 -6.28 20.48 18.04
N LYS A 110 -5.03 20.79 17.68
CA LYS A 110 -4.69 22.03 16.95
C LYS A 110 -4.85 21.91 15.44
N ARG A 111 -5.09 20.70 14.94
CA ARG A 111 -5.16 20.35 13.52
C ARG A 111 -3.92 20.80 12.74
N LEU A 112 -2.75 20.39 13.23
CA LEU A 112 -1.45 20.72 12.64
C LEU A 112 -0.65 19.46 12.32
N VAL A 113 -0.02 19.41 11.14
CA VAL A 113 1.05 18.47 10.84
C VAL A 113 2.39 19.20 10.95
N ARG A 114 3.26 18.75 11.85
CA ARG A 114 4.63 19.28 11.98
C ARG A 114 5.58 18.43 11.16
N THR A 115 6.37 19.06 10.31
CA THR A 115 7.45 18.38 9.61
C THR A 115 8.73 18.37 10.45
N ALA A 116 9.69 17.53 10.10
CA ALA A 116 10.94 17.37 10.85
C ALA A 116 11.86 18.58 10.73
N ASN A 117 11.94 19.19 9.54
CA ASN A 117 12.89 20.26 9.23
C ASN A 117 12.20 21.58 8.82
N GLY A 118 10.93 21.52 8.44
CA GLY A 118 10.15 22.64 7.94
C GLY A 118 9.04 23.17 8.87
N PRO A 119 8.09 23.94 8.30
CA PRO A 119 7.00 24.55 9.06
C PRO A 119 5.92 23.54 9.46
N ALA A 120 5.01 23.98 10.33
CA ALA A 120 3.77 23.26 10.58
C ALA A 120 2.72 23.62 9.52
N PHE A 121 1.90 22.64 9.12
CA PHE A 121 0.82 22.79 8.16
C PHE A 121 -0.52 22.58 8.85
N ALA A 122 -1.37 23.61 8.82
CA ALA A 122 -2.74 23.52 9.32
C ALA A 122 -3.64 22.79 8.33
N TYR A 123 -4.62 22.05 8.86
CA TYR A 123 -5.58 21.32 8.06
C TYR A 123 -7.01 21.45 8.60
N ASP A 124 -7.97 21.40 7.69
CA ASP A 124 -9.37 21.13 8.02
C ASP A 124 -9.61 19.62 8.10
N ARG A 125 -8.96 18.86 7.19
CA ARG A 125 -8.87 17.39 7.24
C ARG A 125 -7.45 16.92 6.88
N CYS A 126 -7.00 15.84 7.52
CA CYS A 126 -5.69 15.25 7.28
C CYS A 126 -5.85 13.82 6.74
N ILE A 127 -5.06 13.43 5.75
CA ILE A 127 -4.93 12.04 5.28
C ILE A 127 -3.56 11.52 5.72
N VAL A 128 -3.53 10.35 6.34
CA VAL A 128 -2.31 9.67 6.80
C VAL A 128 -2.19 8.35 6.04
N ALA A 129 -1.24 8.28 5.11
CA ALA A 129 -0.99 7.14 4.23
C ALA A 129 0.48 6.65 4.28
N PRO A 130 1.04 6.36 5.48
CA PRO A 130 2.48 6.15 5.65
C PRO A 130 2.96 4.74 5.24
N GLY A 131 2.06 3.89 4.72
CA GLY A 131 2.36 2.50 4.42
C GLY A 131 2.69 1.70 5.69
N ILE A 132 3.71 0.84 5.59
CA ILE A 132 4.14 -0.07 6.66
C ILE A 132 5.42 0.42 7.35
N ASP A 133 5.58 -0.02 8.59
CA ASP A 133 6.86 -0.13 9.27
C ASP A 133 7.15 -1.59 9.61
N PHE A 134 8.41 -1.90 9.88
CA PHE A 134 8.82 -3.26 10.26
C PHE A 134 8.85 -3.42 11.78
N ARG A 135 8.54 -4.64 12.22
CA ARG A 135 8.71 -5.09 13.60
C ARG A 135 9.98 -5.93 13.69
N TYR A 136 11.12 -5.27 13.50
CA TYR A 136 12.43 -5.91 13.58
C TYR A 136 12.62 -6.64 14.91
N GLU A 137 12.04 -6.09 15.99
CA GLU A 137 12.08 -6.67 17.33
C GLU A 137 11.48 -8.08 17.45
N GLU A 138 10.71 -8.55 16.46
CA GLU A 138 10.14 -9.91 16.46
C GLU A 138 11.08 -10.98 15.92
N ILE A 139 12.25 -10.62 15.37
CA ILE A 139 13.25 -11.56 14.88
C ILE A 139 14.58 -11.28 15.58
N THR A 140 15.02 -12.22 16.42
CA THR A 140 16.26 -12.06 17.19
C THR A 140 17.44 -11.95 16.24
N GLY A 141 18.29 -10.94 16.41
CA GLY A 141 19.48 -10.73 15.59
C GLY A 141 19.22 -10.03 14.24
N TYR A 142 18.00 -9.53 14.01
CA TYR A 142 17.66 -8.80 12.79
C TYR A 142 17.11 -7.40 13.09
N ASP A 143 17.80 -6.37 12.61
CA ASP A 143 17.41 -4.96 12.70
C ASP A 143 17.50 -4.26 11.34
N GLU A 144 17.31 -2.94 11.33
CA GLU A 144 17.41 -2.14 10.10
C GLU A 144 18.82 -2.24 9.47
N THR A 145 19.88 -2.31 10.27
CA THR A 145 21.26 -2.46 9.78
C THR A 145 21.47 -3.82 9.15
N ALA A 146 20.97 -4.88 9.80
CA ALA A 146 21.01 -6.26 9.31
C ALA A 146 20.33 -6.43 7.96
N SER A 147 19.31 -5.61 7.65
CA SER A 147 18.68 -5.59 6.33
C SER A 147 19.62 -5.15 5.19
N GLY A 148 20.79 -4.58 5.50
CA GLY A 148 21.86 -4.34 4.54
C GLY A 148 22.60 -5.60 4.10
N LEU A 149 22.49 -6.70 4.84
CA LEU A 149 23.09 -8.00 4.53
C LEU A 149 22.05 -9.03 4.10
N MET A 150 20.90 -9.08 4.77
CA MET A 150 19.77 -9.93 4.41
C MET A 150 18.57 -9.05 4.00
N PRO A 151 18.53 -8.50 2.78
CA PRO A 151 17.54 -7.51 2.40
C PRO A 151 16.11 -8.02 2.49
N HIS A 152 15.18 -7.18 2.97
CA HIS A 152 13.75 -7.49 2.94
C HIS A 152 13.12 -7.21 1.57
N ALA A 153 13.57 -6.15 0.89
CA ALA A 153 12.98 -5.65 -0.36
C ALA A 153 11.43 -5.53 -0.35
N TRP A 154 10.81 -5.31 0.83
CA TRP A 154 9.38 -5.03 1.00
C TRP A 154 9.00 -3.54 0.96
N LYS A 155 10.03 -2.69 0.98
CA LYS A 155 10.01 -1.30 0.49
C LYS A 155 11.02 -1.27 -0.66
N ALA A 156 10.58 -0.88 -1.85
CA ALA A 156 11.39 -0.95 -3.06
C ALA A 156 12.44 0.17 -3.14
N GLY A 157 13.24 0.18 -4.20
CA GLY A 157 14.36 1.10 -4.38
C GLY A 157 15.68 0.44 -3.98
N ALA A 158 16.40 1.03 -3.01
CA ALA A 158 17.72 0.57 -2.60
C ALA A 158 17.74 -0.91 -2.16
N GLN A 159 16.70 -1.36 -1.44
CA GLN A 159 16.58 -2.75 -0.99
C GLN A 159 16.30 -3.73 -2.14
N THR A 160 15.53 -3.34 -3.16
CA THR A 160 15.34 -4.14 -4.37
C THR A 160 16.65 -4.27 -5.14
N HIS A 161 17.38 -3.15 -5.30
CA HIS A 161 18.68 -3.14 -5.94
C HIS A 161 19.68 -4.05 -5.21
N LEU A 162 19.75 -3.95 -3.88
CA LEU A 162 20.63 -4.79 -3.06
C LEU A 162 20.32 -6.28 -3.24
N LEU A 163 19.04 -6.68 -3.17
CA LEU A 163 18.65 -8.07 -3.38
C LEU A 163 19.01 -8.55 -4.80
N ARG A 164 18.74 -7.74 -5.83
CA ARG A 164 19.14 -8.07 -7.21
C ARG A 164 20.66 -8.26 -7.34
N ALA A 165 21.46 -7.35 -6.78
CA ALA A 165 22.91 -7.44 -6.82
C ALA A 165 23.42 -8.72 -6.11
N GLN A 166 22.80 -9.10 -4.99
CA GLN A 166 23.13 -10.35 -4.31
C GLN A 166 22.79 -11.59 -5.17
N LEU A 167 21.65 -11.59 -5.86
CA LEU A 167 21.26 -12.66 -6.79
C LEU A 167 22.18 -12.75 -8.01
N GLU A 168 22.70 -11.63 -8.51
CA GLU A 168 23.67 -11.60 -9.60
C GLU A 168 25.02 -12.17 -9.17
N ALA A 169 25.51 -11.72 -8.01
CA ALA A 169 26.80 -12.12 -7.45
C ALA A 169 26.83 -13.55 -6.88
N MET A 170 25.68 -14.14 -6.56
CA MET A 170 25.59 -15.51 -6.04
C MET A 170 26.23 -16.52 -6.99
N ALA A 171 27.05 -17.44 -6.49
CA ALA A 171 27.57 -18.54 -7.31
C ALA A 171 26.44 -19.51 -7.70
N ASP A 172 26.52 -20.08 -8.91
CA ASP A 172 25.62 -21.15 -9.33
C ASP A 172 25.78 -22.37 -8.42
N GLY A 173 24.65 -22.91 -7.92
CA GLY A 173 24.61 -23.89 -6.84
C GLY A 173 24.24 -23.31 -5.46
N GLY A 174 24.23 -21.98 -5.32
CA GLY A 174 23.81 -21.32 -4.08
C GLY A 174 22.30 -21.41 -3.83
N THR A 175 21.90 -21.54 -2.56
CA THR A 175 20.49 -21.46 -2.14
C THR A 175 20.08 -20.01 -1.88
N VAL A 176 18.88 -19.63 -2.32
CA VAL A 176 18.19 -18.40 -1.93
C VAL A 176 17.12 -18.74 -0.92
N VAL A 177 17.18 -18.19 0.29
CA VAL A 177 16.09 -18.32 1.27
C VAL A 177 15.17 -17.11 1.17
N ILE A 178 13.85 -17.34 1.11
CA ILE A 178 12.83 -16.30 1.29
C ILE A 178 12.05 -16.66 2.55
N ALA A 179 12.13 -15.81 3.57
CA ALA A 179 11.40 -16.01 4.82
C ALA A 179 10.24 -15.03 4.92
N THR A 180 9.02 -15.57 5.00
CA THR A 180 7.78 -14.78 5.05
C THR A 180 7.38 -14.49 6.51
N PRO A 181 6.70 -13.36 6.79
CA PRO A 181 6.18 -13.07 8.11
C PRO A 181 4.78 -13.67 8.32
N PRO A 182 4.30 -13.75 9.58
CA PRO A 182 2.90 -14.01 9.88
C PRO A 182 1.97 -12.92 9.31
N ASN A 183 0.69 -13.27 9.14
CA ASN A 183 -0.35 -12.30 8.80
C ASN A 183 -0.62 -11.30 9.94
N PRO A 184 -1.06 -10.06 9.63
CA PRO A 184 -1.19 -9.47 8.29
C PRO A 184 0.10 -8.77 7.82
N PHE A 185 0.38 -8.83 6.51
CA PHE A 185 1.49 -8.10 5.89
C PHE A 185 1.09 -7.55 4.50
N ARG A 186 1.89 -6.61 3.97
CA ARG A 186 1.71 -6.04 2.63
C ARG A 186 1.82 -7.12 1.56
N CYS A 187 0.87 -7.14 0.64
CA CYS A 187 0.81 -8.00 -0.55
C CYS A 187 1.02 -9.49 -0.24
N PRO A 188 -0.01 -10.20 0.24
CA PRO A 188 0.12 -11.60 0.67
C PRO A 188 0.67 -12.56 -0.41
N ALA A 189 0.43 -12.30 -1.70
CA ALA A 189 0.96 -13.13 -2.80
C ALA A 189 2.42 -12.83 -3.17
N GLY A 190 2.94 -11.67 -2.74
CA GLY A 190 4.23 -11.15 -3.18
C GLY A 190 5.44 -12.05 -2.91
N PRO A 191 5.54 -12.79 -1.77
CA PRO A 191 6.70 -13.64 -1.53
C PRO A 191 6.78 -14.82 -2.49
N TYR A 192 5.62 -15.33 -2.92
CA TYR A 192 5.50 -16.49 -3.78
C TYR A 192 5.69 -16.11 -5.25
N GLU A 193 5.21 -14.93 -5.66
CA GLU A 193 5.62 -14.31 -6.93
C GLU A 193 7.15 -14.10 -6.97
N ARG A 194 7.74 -13.60 -5.87
CA ARG A 194 9.19 -13.43 -5.76
C ARG A 194 9.94 -14.74 -5.90
N ALA A 195 9.49 -15.80 -5.22
CA ALA A 195 10.08 -17.13 -5.34
C ALA A 195 10.07 -17.61 -6.80
N SER A 196 8.95 -17.39 -7.48
CA SER A 196 8.75 -17.77 -8.88
C SER A 196 9.68 -17.03 -9.83
N LEU A 197 9.74 -15.70 -9.74
CA LEU A 197 10.58 -14.89 -10.62
C LEU A 197 12.08 -15.09 -10.34
N ILE A 198 12.46 -15.27 -9.07
CA ILE A 198 13.84 -15.67 -8.74
C ILE A 198 14.13 -17.05 -9.34
N ALA A 199 13.26 -18.05 -9.19
CA ALA A 199 13.45 -19.38 -9.77
C ALA A 199 13.59 -19.31 -11.31
N GLY A 200 12.79 -18.50 -12.00
CA GLY A 200 12.96 -18.26 -13.44
C GLY A 200 14.32 -17.65 -13.79
N TYR A 201 14.83 -16.71 -12.98
CA TYR A 201 16.19 -16.20 -13.17
C TYR A 201 17.26 -17.26 -12.93
N LEU A 202 17.12 -18.08 -11.88
CA LEU A 202 18.04 -19.17 -11.57
C LEU A 202 18.04 -20.23 -12.68
N GLU A 203 16.88 -20.65 -13.17
CA GLU A 203 16.78 -21.58 -14.30
C GLU A 203 17.63 -21.14 -15.50
N ARG A 204 17.57 -19.84 -15.84
CA ARG A 204 18.29 -19.27 -16.98
C ARG A 204 19.78 -19.05 -16.75
N HIS A 205 20.21 -18.75 -15.52
CA HIS A 205 21.57 -18.25 -15.25
C HIS A 205 22.37 -19.04 -14.21
N LYS A 206 21.69 -19.76 -13.33
CA LYS A 206 22.23 -20.50 -12.18
C LYS A 206 21.43 -21.79 -11.94
N PRO A 207 21.37 -22.73 -12.91
CA PRO A 207 20.44 -23.85 -12.88
C PRO A 207 20.73 -24.90 -11.80
N ARG A 208 21.87 -24.82 -11.10
CA ARG A 208 22.16 -25.67 -9.92
C ARG A 208 21.69 -25.05 -8.61
N SER A 209 21.28 -23.78 -8.63
CA SER A 209 20.72 -23.07 -7.48
C SER A 209 19.24 -23.39 -7.28
N LYS A 210 18.72 -23.06 -6.09
CA LYS A 210 17.30 -23.19 -5.76
C LYS A 210 16.82 -22.09 -4.83
N VAL A 211 15.50 -21.91 -4.75
CA VAL A 211 14.80 -21.06 -3.79
C VAL A 211 14.17 -21.94 -2.73
N LEU A 212 14.38 -21.60 -1.46
CA LEU A 212 13.70 -22.18 -0.31
C LEU A 212 12.80 -21.13 0.34
N VAL A 213 11.50 -21.36 0.35
CA VAL A 213 10.51 -20.51 1.02
C VAL A 213 10.25 -21.06 2.42
N LEU A 214 10.67 -20.32 3.44
CA LEU A 214 10.35 -20.59 4.84
C LEU A 214 9.11 -19.79 5.21
N ASN A 215 7.96 -20.46 5.28
CA ASN A 215 6.68 -19.79 5.46
C ASN A 215 6.28 -19.73 6.94
N ALA A 216 5.85 -18.56 7.42
CA ALA A 216 5.32 -18.44 8.77
C ALA A 216 3.95 -19.11 8.94
N GLU A 217 3.16 -19.15 7.88
CA GLU A 217 1.79 -19.68 7.86
C GLU A 217 1.75 -21.12 7.29
N PRO A 218 0.77 -21.95 7.68
CA PRO A 218 0.64 -23.32 7.13
C PRO A 218 0.17 -23.33 5.67
N ASN A 219 -0.43 -22.24 5.19
CA ASN A 219 -0.90 -22.07 3.82
C ASN A 219 -0.71 -20.62 3.36
N PHE A 220 -0.97 -20.36 2.08
CA PHE A 220 -0.88 -19.00 1.54
C PHE A 220 -1.89 -18.69 0.43
N VAL A 221 -2.00 -17.39 0.11
CA VAL A 221 -2.94 -16.91 -0.91
C VAL A 221 -2.60 -17.48 -2.29
N MET A 222 -3.61 -18.00 -3.00
CA MET A 222 -3.44 -18.65 -4.30
C MET A 222 -2.48 -19.86 -4.29
N GLU A 223 -2.25 -20.50 -3.14
CA GLU A 223 -1.31 -21.64 -3.02
C GLU A 223 -1.49 -22.72 -4.10
N PRO A 224 -2.71 -23.24 -4.38
CA PRO A 224 -2.87 -24.24 -5.43
C PRO A 224 -2.41 -23.77 -6.83
N LEU A 225 -2.56 -22.48 -7.14
CA LEU A 225 -2.14 -21.91 -8.42
C LEU A 225 -0.61 -21.77 -8.50
N PHE A 226 0.02 -21.30 -7.43
CA PHE A 226 1.48 -21.21 -7.35
C PHE A 226 2.11 -22.60 -7.41
N VAL A 227 1.63 -23.56 -6.63
CA VAL A 227 2.13 -24.95 -6.65
C VAL A 227 2.00 -25.56 -8.05
N GLN A 228 0.83 -25.42 -8.70
CA GLN A 228 0.65 -25.91 -10.07
C GLN A 228 1.63 -25.24 -11.05
N ALA A 229 1.88 -23.94 -10.90
CA ALA A 229 2.83 -23.24 -11.74
C ALA A 229 4.27 -23.70 -11.47
N TRP A 230 4.66 -23.92 -10.21
CA TRP A 230 5.98 -24.42 -9.86
C TRP A 230 6.20 -25.87 -10.31
N GLU A 231 5.16 -26.72 -10.31
CA GLU A 231 5.22 -28.06 -10.91
C GLU A 231 5.49 -27.98 -12.41
N ARG A 232 4.78 -27.08 -13.11
CA ARG A 232 4.89 -26.92 -14.58
C ARG A 232 6.17 -26.24 -15.03
N LEU A 233 6.66 -25.25 -14.28
CA LEU A 233 7.77 -24.39 -14.68
C LEU A 233 9.09 -24.75 -14.00
N TYR A 234 9.04 -25.22 -12.75
CA TYR A 234 10.21 -25.25 -11.86
C TYR A 234 10.44 -26.62 -11.22
N GLY A 235 9.82 -27.67 -11.73
CA GLY A 235 10.03 -29.06 -11.30
C GLY A 235 9.63 -29.34 -9.86
N TYR A 236 8.71 -28.54 -9.28
CA TYR A 236 8.25 -28.72 -7.90
C TYR A 236 7.78 -30.15 -7.63
N GLY A 237 8.15 -30.69 -6.46
CA GLY A 237 7.85 -32.08 -6.08
C GLY A 237 8.77 -33.14 -6.71
N THR A 238 9.80 -32.74 -7.46
CA THR A 238 10.81 -33.64 -8.04
C THR A 238 12.20 -33.38 -7.48
N ASP A 239 13.17 -34.23 -7.83
CA ASP A 239 14.59 -34.05 -7.51
C ASP A 239 15.24 -32.83 -8.20
N LYS A 240 14.54 -32.22 -9.17
CA LYS A 240 14.96 -31.03 -9.92
C LYS A 240 14.24 -29.75 -9.51
N ALA A 241 13.57 -29.75 -8.36
CA ALA A 241 12.80 -28.59 -7.90
C ALA A 241 13.71 -27.36 -7.72
N LEU A 242 13.40 -26.26 -8.43
CA LEU A 242 14.04 -24.96 -8.23
C LEU A 242 13.37 -24.16 -7.12
N VAL A 243 12.18 -24.56 -6.69
CA VAL A 243 11.45 -23.97 -5.57
C VAL A 243 11.11 -25.08 -4.57
N GLU A 244 11.47 -24.86 -3.32
CA GLU A 244 11.03 -25.65 -2.17
C GLU A 244 10.23 -24.75 -1.23
N TRP A 245 9.21 -25.31 -0.58
CA TRP A 245 8.37 -24.59 0.37
C TRP A 245 8.22 -25.41 1.66
N LEU A 246 8.53 -24.78 2.79
CA LEU A 246 8.31 -25.33 4.12
C LEU A 246 7.18 -24.55 4.82
N PRO A 247 6.07 -25.22 5.17
CA PRO A 247 4.92 -24.57 5.80
C PRO A 247 5.16 -24.27 7.28
N GLY A 248 4.48 -23.24 7.77
CA GLY A 248 4.45 -22.89 9.19
C GLY A 248 3.55 -23.81 10.03
N PRO A 249 3.53 -23.62 11.36
CA PRO A 249 4.31 -22.62 12.10
C PRO A 249 5.77 -23.01 12.32
N GLY A 250 6.14 -24.28 12.12
CA GLY A 250 7.51 -24.78 12.36
C GLY A 250 8.57 -24.07 11.51
N ALA A 251 8.25 -23.73 10.25
CA ALA A 251 9.15 -23.03 9.35
C ALA A 251 9.21 -21.49 9.55
N ARG A 252 8.46 -20.93 10.51
CA ARG A 252 8.52 -19.49 10.82
C ARG A 252 9.93 -19.13 11.28
N VAL A 253 10.61 -18.20 10.62
CA VAL A 253 11.91 -17.68 11.09
C VAL A 253 11.72 -16.80 12.32
N THR A 254 12.49 -17.07 13.38
CA THR A 254 12.45 -16.33 14.66
C THR A 254 13.79 -15.73 15.05
N ARG A 255 14.90 -16.17 14.43
CA ARG A 255 16.25 -15.65 14.65
C ARG A 255 17.06 -15.62 13.35
N ALA A 256 17.95 -14.64 13.23
CA ALA A 256 18.86 -14.49 12.11
C ALA A 256 20.28 -14.16 12.59
N GLU A 257 21.28 -14.60 11.83
CA GLU A 257 22.70 -14.25 11.97
C GLU A 257 23.20 -13.65 10.65
N PRO A 258 23.04 -12.32 10.44
CA PRO A 258 23.30 -11.62 9.17
C PRO A 258 24.66 -11.90 8.55
N GLU A 259 25.73 -11.86 9.37
CA GLU A 259 27.11 -12.08 8.95
C GLU A 259 27.36 -13.50 8.41
N LYS A 260 26.61 -14.48 8.89
CA LYS A 260 26.69 -15.89 8.44
C LYS A 260 25.65 -16.23 7.37
N ARG A 261 24.74 -15.31 7.04
CA ARG A 261 23.57 -15.60 6.17
C ARG A 261 22.79 -16.82 6.63
N LEU A 262 22.62 -16.94 7.95
CA LEU A 262 21.91 -18.04 8.60
C LEU A 262 20.61 -17.54 9.23
N VAL A 263 19.54 -18.32 9.08
CA VAL A 263 18.27 -18.13 9.79
C VAL A 263 17.89 -19.38 10.56
N GLU A 264 17.20 -19.19 11.67
CA GLU A 264 16.70 -20.25 12.53
C GLU A 264 15.18 -20.15 12.63
N THR A 265 14.52 -21.29 12.45
CA THR A 265 13.06 -21.40 12.48
C THR A 265 12.55 -21.70 13.90
N GLN A 266 11.25 -21.50 14.10
CA GLN A 266 10.57 -21.85 15.35
C GLN A 266 10.67 -23.35 15.67
N GLY A 267 10.80 -24.21 14.65
CA GLY A 267 11.05 -25.64 14.80
C GLY A 267 12.47 -25.98 15.28
N GLY A 268 13.38 -25.02 15.33
CA GLY A 268 14.79 -25.21 15.69
C GLY A 268 15.72 -25.56 14.51
N ASP A 269 15.18 -25.62 13.29
CA ASP A 269 15.97 -25.88 12.09
C ASP A 269 16.77 -24.63 11.70
N GLN A 270 18.02 -24.85 11.28
CA GLN A 270 18.92 -23.78 10.82
C GLN A 270 19.18 -23.90 9.32
N PHE A 271 19.10 -22.76 8.63
CA PHE A 271 19.31 -22.66 7.20
C PHE A 271 20.36 -21.59 6.91
N GLU A 272 21.53 -22.03 6.44
CA GLU A 272 22.54 -21.16 5.85
C GLU A 272 22.31 -21.09 4.33
N ALA A 273 22.38 -19.87 3.76
CA ALA A 273 22.08 -19.66 2.36
C ALA A 273 22.99 -18.61 1.73
N ALA A 274 23.19 -18.71 0.41
CA ALA A 274 24.01 -17.76 -0.32
C ALA A 274 23.33 -16.38 -0.39
N VAL A 275 22.00 -16.34 -0.43
CA VAL A 275 21.20 -15.11 -0.33
C VAL A 275 20.04 -15.38 0.63
N VAL A 276 19.79 -14.46 1.56
CA VAL A 276 18.64 -14.52 2.47
C VAL A 276 17.79 -13.26 2.27
N ASN A 277 16.57 -13.45 1.78
CA ASN A 277 15.53 -12.45 1.74
C ASN A 277 14.60 -12.61 2.95
N LEU A 278 14.83 -11.83 4.01
CA LEU A 278 14.08 -11.91 5.25
C LEU A 278 13.04 -10.78 5.32
N ILE A 279 11.75 -11.12 5.29
CA ILE A 279 10.63 -10.16 5.32
C ILE A 279 10.07 -10.11 6.75
N PRO A 280 10.30 -9.03 7.53
CA PRO A 280 9.84 -8.97 8.92
C PRO A 280 8.33 -8.85 9.04
N PRO A 281 7.76 -9.19 10.21
CA PRO A 281 6.41 -8.79 10.58
C PRO A 281 6.23 -7.27 10.49
N GLN A 282 5.00 -6.83 10.25
CA GLN A 282 4.71 -5.45 9.84
C GLN A 282 3.70 -4.78 10.77
N ARG A 283 3.70 -3.45 10.72
CA ARG A 283 2.74 -2.56 11.41
C ARG A 283 2.49 -1.31 10.57
N ALA A 284 1.59 -0.44 11.00
CA ALA A 284 1.43 0.87 10.38
C ALA A 284 2.72 1.69 10.46
N GLY A 285 2.99 2.51 9.44
CA GLY A 285 4.14 3.41 9.38
C GLY A 285 4.30 4.27 10.65
N THR A 286 5.55 4.56 11.03
CA THR A 286 5.92 5.16 12.34
C THR A 286 5.09 6.38 12.72
N ILE A 287 4.81 7.29 11.78
CA ILE A 287 4.04 8.51 12.04
C ILE A 287 2.60 8.22 12.49
N ALA A 288 1.98 7.12 12.04
CA ALA A 288 0.64 6.75 12.50
C ALA A 288 0.65 6.40 13.98
N ARG A 289 1.67 5.65 14.43
CA ARG A 289 1.86 5.29 15.84
C ARG A 289 2.18 6.50 16.70
N LEU A 290 3.09 7.37 16.24
CA LEU A 290 3.46 8.60 16.96
C LEU A 290 2.27 9.57 17.10
N ALA A 291 1.36 9.57 16.13
CA ALA A 291 0.15 10.38 16.15
C ALA A 291 -1.03 9.74 16.93
N GLY A 292 -0.82 8.59 17.60
CA GLY A 292 -1.89 7.92 18.36
C GLY A 292 -2.99 7.30 17.48
N LEU A 293 -2.70 7.01 16.21
CA LEU A 293 -3.70 6.52 15.25
C LEU A 293 -3.83 4.99 15.21
N THR A 294 -2.97 4.25 15.93
CA THR A 294 -2.94 2.78 15.96
C THR A 294 -3.60 2.21 17.21
N ASP A 295 -4.26 1.07 17.09
CA ASP A 295 -4.68 0.24 18.23
C ASP A 295 -3.58 -0.76 18.65
N GLU A 296 -3.90 -1.68 19.55
CA GLU A 296 -2.99 -2.71 20.08
C GLU A 296 -2.42 -3.64 19.00
N SER A 297 -3.12 -3.82 17.87
CA SER A 297 -2.61 -4.58 16.73
C SER A 297 -1.45 -3.87 16.01
N GLY A 298 -1.25 -2.58 16.29
CA GLY A 298 -0.31 -1.70 15.59
C GLY A 298 -0.80 -1.24 14.21
N TRP A 299 -2.08 -1.43 13.91
CA TRP A 299 -2.76 -0.90 12.72
C TRP A 299 -3.82 0.13 13.12
N CYS A 300 -4.31 0.91 12.16
CA CYS A 300 -5.18 2.06 12.45
C CYS A 300 -6.66 1.71 12.29
N PRO A 301 -7.47 1.72 13.36
CA PRO A 301 -8.91 1.53 13.25
C PRO A 301 -9.57 2.76 12.62
N VAL A 302 -10.42 2.51 11.62
CA VAL A 302 -11.08 3.56 10.83
C VAL A 302 -12.58 3.32 10.67
N ASP A 303 -13.32 4.39 10.42
CA ASP A 303 -14.65 4.30 9.85
C ASP A 303 -14.55 3.76 8.42
N LEU A 304 -15.30 2.71 8.11
CA LEU A 304 -15.18 1.99 6.83
C LEU A 304 -15.98 2.64 5.69
N ARG A 305 -16.68 3.75 5.95
CA ARG A 305 -17.33 4.59 4.94
C ARG A 305 -16.42 5.75 4.53
N THR A 306 -15.66 6.32 5.47
CA THR A 306 -14.90 7.56 5.25
C THR A 306 -13.38 7.42 5.41
N PHE A 307 -12.91 6.31 5.96
CA PHE A 307 -11.55 6.12 6.47
C PHE A 307 -11.13 7.08 7.58
N GLU A 308 -12.07 7.83 8.17
CA GLU A 308 -11.79 8.68 9.33
C GLU A 308 -11.35 7.81 10.51
N SER A 309 -10.29 8.21 11.21
CA SER A 309 -9.78 7.49 12.38
C SER A 309 -10.85 7.43 13.45
N ARG A 310 -11.00 6.25 14.06
CA ARG A 310 -11.87 6.08 15.24
C ARG A 310 -11.26 6.67 16.52
N LEU A 311 -9.99 7.08 16.47
CA LEU A 311 -9.25 7.62 17.60
C LEU A 311 -9.17 9.15 17.55
N HIS A 312 -9.05 9.73 16.35
CA HIS A 312 -8.94 11.18 16.16
C HIS A 312 -9.78 11.68 14.98
N GLN A 313 -10.84 12.45 15.27
CA GLN A 313 -11.70 13.05 14.25
C GLN A 313 -10.92 14.03 13.34
N GLY A 314 -11.34 14.12 12.08
CA GLY A 314 -10.69 14.96 11.07
C GLY A 314 -9.40 14.38 10.48
N ILE A 315 -8.92 13.23 10.98
CA ILE A 315 -7.79 12.49 10.40
C ILE A 315 -8.31 11.23 9.73
N HIS A 316 -7.89 10.96 8.50
CA HIS A 316 -8.28 9.79 7.72
C HIS A 316 -7.05 8.91 7.47
N VAL A 317 -7.12 7.61 7.77
CA VAL A 317 -5.99 6.69 7.58
C VAL A 317 -6.30 5.71 6.45
N ILE A 318 -5.42 5.63 5.44
CA ILE A 318 -5.63 4.81 4.24
C ILE A 318 -4.43 3.94 3.89
N GLY A 319 -4.61 3.08 2.89
CA GLY A 319 -3.58 2.13 2.42
C GLY A 319 -3.25 1.07 3.48
N ASP A 320 -2.01 0.59 3.47
CA ASP A 320 -1.60 -0.51 4.35
C ASP A 320 -1.77 -0.20 5.84
N ALA A 321 -1.69 1.08 6.24
CA ALA A 321 -1.73 1.47 7.65
C ALA A 321 -3.10 1.23 8.32
N CYS A 322 -4.19 1.19 7.54
CA CYS A 322 -5.54 1.07 8.06
C CYS A 322 -6.00 -0.39 8.27
N ILE A 323 -7.04 -0.56 9.08
CA ILE A 323 -7.80 -1.79 9.24
C ILE A 323 -9.00 -1.75 8.30
N ALA A 324 -8.87 -2.36 7.11
CA ALA A 324 -9.90 -2.43 6.07
C ALA A 324 -10.57 -3.82 5.98
N THR A 325 -10.74 -4.46 7.14
CA THR A 325 -11.36 -5.78 7.32
C THR A 325 -10.79 -6.87 6.41
N THR A 326 -11.49 -7.23 5.34
CA THR A 326 -11.15 -8.36 4.45
C THR A 326 -10.31 -7.92 3.24
N MET A 327 -10.13 -6.62 3.03
CA MET A 327 -9.32 -6.11 1.93
C MET A 327 -7.83 -6.32 2.21
N PRO A 328 -7.05 -6.83 1.24
CA PRO A 328 -5.62 -7.03 1.44
C PRO A 328 -4.88 -5.69 1.48
N LYS A 329 -3.71 -5.68 2.13
CA LYS A 329 -2.78 -4.54 2.12
C LYS A 329 -2.04 -4.50 0.78
N SER A 330 -2.64 -3.93 -0.26
CA SER A 330 -2.13 -3.92 -1.64
C SER A 330 -2.13 -2.52 -2.26
N GLY A 331 -1.43 -2.35 -3.39
CA GLY A 331 -1.47 -1.11 -4.18
C GLY A 331 -2.88 -0.78 -4.69
N SER A 332 -3.59 -1.78 -5.23
CA SER A 332 -4.97 -1.63 -5.71
C SER A 332 -5.93 -1.22 -4.59
N ALA A 333 -5.83 -1.87 -3.43
CA ALA A 333 -6.62 -1.50 -2.26
C ALA A 333 -6.30 -0.09 -1.78
N ALA A 334 -5.01 0.28 -1.72
CA ALA A 334 -4.60 1.63 -1.32
C ALA A 334 -5.13 2.73 -2.26
N ASN A 335 -5.14 2.50 -3.58
CA ASN A 335 -5.76 3.39 -4.56
C ASN A 335 -7.28 3.51 -4.33
N SER A 336 -7.97 2.38 -4.15
CA SER A 336 -9.40 2.33 -3.85
C SER A 336 -9.74 3.09 -2.55
N HIS A 337 -8.98 2.88 -1.47
CA HIS A 337 -9.11 3.61 -0.21
C HIS A 337 -8.90 5.11 -0.41
N GLY A 338 -7.89 5.50 -1.21
CA GLY A 338 -7.59 6.90 -1.52
C GLY A 338 -8.76 7.61 -2.21
N LYS A 339 -9.41 6.96 -3.18
CA LYS A 339 -10.59 7.51 -3.88
C LYS A 339 -11.78 7.67 -2.94
N VAL A 340 -12.05 6.67 -2.09
CA VAL A 340 -13.17 6.73 -1.14
C VAL A 340 -12.95 7.80 -0.08
N ALA A 341 -11.76 7.84 0.53
CA ALA A 341 -11.42 8.87 1.51
C ALA A 341 -11.49 10.28 0.91
N ALA A 342 -11.00 10.48 -0.32
CA ALA A 342 -11.11 11.75 -1.03
C ALA A 342 -12.57 12.17 -1.24
N GLY A 343 -13.43 11.26 -1.72
CA GLY A 343 -14.85 11.53 -1.89
C GLY A 343 -15.56 11.88 -0.58
N ALA A 344 -15.24 11.18 0.50
CA ALA A 344 -15.76 11.47 1.83
C ALA A 344 -15.29 12.84 2.34
N ILE A 345 -14.00 13.16 2.24
CA ILE A 345 -13.42 14.44 2.66
C ILE A 345 -14.08 15.61 1.93
N VAL A 346 -14.23 15.54 0.61
CA VAL A 346 -14.87 16.59 -0.19
C VAL A 346 -16.35 16.77 0.19
N ALA A 347 -17.08 15.66 0.42
CA ALA A 347 -18.46 15.75 0.90
C ALA A 347 -18.55 16.42 2.27
N LEU A 348 -17.70 16.01 3.21
CA LEU A 348 -17.69 16.51 4.58
C LEU A 348 -17.31 18.00 4.66
N LEU A 349 -16.32 18.44 3.87
CA LEU A 349 -15.94 19.85 3.79
C LEU A 349 -17.06 20.73 3.20
N ALA A 350 -17.92 20.14 2.36
CA ALA A 350 -19.09 20.79 1.82
C ALA A 350 -20.34 20.66 2.71
N GLY A 351 -20.23 20.07 3.91
CA GLY A 351 -21.36 19.83 4.81
C GLY A 351 -22.38 18.82 4.28
N ARG A 352 -21.96 17.93 3.37
CA ARG A 352 -22.79 16.87 2.76
C ARG A 352 -22.48 15.51 3.38
N GLU A 353 -23.44 14.61 3.27
CA GLU A 353 -23.24 13.21 3.67
C GLU A 353 -22.19 12.53 2.75
N PRO A 354 -21.23 11.77 3.31
CA PRO A 354 -20.29 10.97 2.51
C PRO A 354 -21.01 9.98 1.58
N PRO A 355 -20.44 9.62 0.43
CA PRO A 355 -21.04 8.60 -0.44
C PRO A 355 -21.05 7.21 0.24
N VAL A 356 -21.88 6.30 -0.28
CA VAL A 356 -21.79 4.86 0.06
C VAL A 356 -20.68 4.26 -0.82
N PRO A 357 -19.62 3.68 -0.23
CA PRO A 357 -18.47 3.25 -1.00
C PRO A 357 -18.64 1.86 -1.62
N ILE A 358 -18.00 1.68 -2.77
CA ILE A 358 -17.67 0.40 -3.38
C ILE A 358 -16.16 0.38 -3.56
N TYR A 359 -15.55 -0.77 -3.31
CA TYR A 359 -14.11 -0.96 -3.40
C TYR A 359 -13.78 -2.03 -4.41
N ALA A 360 -12.58 -1.97 -4.99
CA ALA A 360 -12.02 -3.07 -5.76
C ALA A 360 -10.58 -3.32 -5.34
N ASN A 361 -10.17 -4.58 -5.41
CA ASN A 361 -8.79 -5.00 -5.32
C ASN A 361 -8.50 -6.03 -6.43
N THR A 362 -7.36 -5.88 -7.08
CA THR A 362 -6.75 -6.93 -7.89
C THR A 362 -5.28 -7.02 -7.53
N CYS A 363 -4.80 -8.24 -7.30
CA CYS A 363 -3.38 -8.56 -7.19
C CYS A 363 -3.03 -9.55 -8.30
N TYR A 364 -2.24 -9.10 -9.26
CA TYR A 364 -1.58 -10.00 -10.22
C TYR A 364 -0.31 -10.59 -9.60
N SER A 365 0.05 -11.78 -10.05
CA SER A 365 1.35 -12.41 -9.79
C SER A 365 1.88 -12.99 -11.08
N ILE A 366 3.03 -12.51 -11.53
CA ILE A 366 3.75 -13.06 -12.68
C ILE A 366 4.63 -14.18 -12.15
N VAL A 367 4.33 -15.41 -12.57
CA VAL A 367 4.98 -16.63 -12.09
C VAL A 367 6.06 -17.09 -13.06
N GLY A 368 5.95 -16.70 -14.34
CA GLY A 368 6.94 -16.91 -15.40
C GLY A 368 6.61 -16.04 -16.63
N GLU A 369 7.45 -16.07 -17.66
CA GLU A 369 7.36 -15.16 -18.83
C GLU A 369 5.98 -15.14 -19.49
N GLN A 370 5.30 -16.29 -19.55
CA GLN A 370 3.96 -16.44 -20.12
C GLN A 370 2.98 -17.08 -19.12
N TYR A 371 3.20 -16.84 -17.82
CA TYR A 371 2.39 -17.42 -16.76
C TYR A 371 2.05 -16.38 -15.70
N GLY A 372 0.91 -15.71 -15.87
CA GLY A 372 0.31 -14.84 -14.88
C GLY A 372 -0.88 -15.51 -14.19
N ILE A 373 -1.06 -15.18 -12.91
CA ILE A 373 -2.26 -15.50 -12.13
C ILE A 373 -2.72 -14.25 -11.40
N SER A 374 -3.99 -14.22 -10.99
CA SER A 374 -4.54 -13.10 -10.24
C SER A 374 -5.55 -13.54 -9.19
N THR A 375 -5.74 -12.64 -8.22
CA THR A 375 -6.90 -12.62 -7.35
C THR A 375 -7.54 -11.24 -7.42
N ASP A 376 -8.85 -11.21 -7.59
CA ASP A 376 -9.64 -10.00 -7.68
C ASP A 376 -10.89 -10.08 -6.80
N SER A 377 -11.35 -8.93 -6.33
CA SER A 377 -12.56 -8.81 -5.54
C SER A 377 -13.11 -7.39 -5.57
N VAL A 378 -14.41 -7.28 -5.79
CA VAL A 378 -15.23 -6.10 -5.50
C VAL A 378 -15.79 -6.24 -4.10
N TYR A 379 -15.73 -5.16 -3.32
CA TYR A 379 -16.22 -5.12 -1.96
C TYR A 379 -17.24 -4.01 -1.78
N LYS A 380 -18.12 -4.20 -0.81
CA LYS A 380 -19.06 -3.19 -0.35
C LYS A 380 -19.08 -3.12 1.17
N LEU A 381 -19.53 -2.00 1.69
CA LEU A 381 -19.93 -1.90 3.08
C LEU A 381 -21.22 -2.72 3.28
N ALA A 382 -21.25 -3.68 4.21
CA ALA A 382 -22.43 -4.54 4.41
C ALA A 382 -23.66 -3.75 4.90
N ALA A 383 -23.41 -2.78 5.78
CA ALA A 383 -24.35 -1.79 6.33
C ALA A 383 -23.53 -0.68 7.02
N ALA A 384 -24.13 0.45 7.40
CA ALA A 384 -23.43 1.49 8.15
C ALA A 384 -22.83 0.90 9.45
N GLY A 385 -21.52 1.10 9.66
CA GLY A 385 -20.78 0.54 10.81
C GLY A 385 -20.41 -0.95 10.70
N ALA A 386 -20.84 -1.64 9.64
CA ALA A 386 -20.53 -3.05 9.41
C ALA A 386 -19.22 -3.23 8.61
N PRO A 387 -18.62 -4.44 8.60
CA PRO A 387 -17.37 -4.70 7.87
C PRO A 387 -17.49 -4.47 6.35
N ILE A 388 -16.33 -4.23 5.72
CA ILE A 388 -16.18 -4.34 4.27
C ILE A 388 -16.12 -5.83 3.92
N LEU A 389 -17.02 -6.27 3.04
CA LEU A 389 -17.16 -7.67 2.62
C LEU A 389 -17.12 -7.78 1.10
N PRO A 390 -16.58 -8.89 0.55
CA PRO A 390 -16.68 -9.19 -0.86
C PRO A 390 -18.14 -9.23 -1.31
N VAL A 391 -18.41 -8.70 -2.50
CA VAL A 391 -19.71 -8.87 -3.16
C VAL A 391 -19.79 -10.32 -3.65
N PRO A 392 -20.88 -11.07 -3.35
CA PRO A 392 -21.06 -12.42 -3.87
C PRO A 392 -20.94 -12.45 -5.41
N GLY A 393 -20.04 -13.30 -5.93
CA GLY A 393 -19.75 -13.39 -7.37
C GLY A 393 -18.97 -12.20 -7.96
N GLY A 394 -18.56 -11.23 -7.13
CA GLY A 394 -17.83 -10.03 -7.55
C GLY A 394 -16.31 -10.19 -7.55
N GLY A 395 -15.79 -11.40 -7.65
CA GLY A 395 -14.35 -11.65 -7.62
C GLY A 395 -13.99 -13.13 -7.74
N GLY A 396 -12.70 -13.42 -7.66
CA GLY A 396 -12.19 -14.78 -7.69
C GLY A 396 -10.67 -14.86 -7.70
N VAL A 397 -10.20 -16.02 -8.13
CA VAL A 397 -8.81 -16.27 -8.51
C VAL A 397 -8.81 -16.87 -9.90
N THR A 398 -7.68 -16.79 -10.60
CA THR A 398 -7.48 -17.54 -11.85
C THR A 398 -7.92 -19.01 -11.67
N PRO A 399 -8.74 -19.58 -12.57
CA PRO A 399 -9.13 -20.99 -12.44
C PRO A 399 -7.92 -21.93 -12.56
N LEU A 400 -7.85 -22.99 -11.75
CA LEU A 400 -6.79 -24.00 -11.82
C LEU A 400 -6.70 -24.73 -13.18
N ASN A 401 -7.78 -24.71 -13.96
CA ASN A 401 -7.84 -25.27 -15.30
C ASN A 401 -7.71 -24.19 -16.39
N ALA A 402 -7.22 -23.00 -16.06
CA ALA A 402 -6.99 -21.93 -17.03
C ALA A 402 -6.06 -22.43 -18.17
N PRO A 403 -6.44 -22.24 -19.44
CA PRO A 403 -5.63 -22.64 -20.57
C PRO A 403 -4.38 -21.77 -20.68
N ALA A 404 -3.31 -22.28 -21.31
CA ALA A 404 -2.03 -21.57 -21.44
C ALA A 404 -2.16 -20.16 -22.02
N TRP A 405 -3.03 -19.96 -23.01
CA TRP A 405 -3.26 -18.62 -23.59
C TRP A 405 -3.84 -17.63 -22.57
N ALA A 406 -4.64 -18.09 -21.60
CA ALA A 406 -5.22 -17.23 -20.58
C ALA A 406 -4.16 -16.82 -19.56
N LEU A 407 -3.33 -17.77 -19.13
CA LEU A 407 -2.19 -17.52 -18.25
C LEU A 407 -1.18 -16.55 -18.88
N ALA A 408 -0.91 -16.68 -20.18
CA ALA A 408 -0.06 -15.73 -20.90
C ALA A 408 -0.66 -14.31 -20.94
N ARG A 409 -1.98 -14.19 -21.20
CA ARG A 409 -2.66 -12.89 -21.20
C ARG A 409 -2.72 -12.24 -19.82
N GLU A 410 -2.73 -13.02 -18.74
CA GLU A 410 -2.67 -12.46 -17.38
C GLU A 410 -1.38 -11.67 -17.14
N VAL A 411 -0.26 -12.03 -17.79
CA VAL A 411 0.99 -11.26 -17.74
C VAL A 411 0.80 -9.90 -18.43
N GLU A 412 0.22 -9.88 -19.63
CA GLU A 412 -0.08 -8.66 -20.37
C GLU A 412 -1.04 -7.75 -19.58
N TYR A 413 -2.07 -8.33 -18.96
CA TYR A 413 -3.00 -7.61 -18.11
C TYR A 413 -2.35 -7.10 -16.82
N ALA A 414 -1.41 -7.84 -16.23
CA ALA A 414 -0.65 -7.37 -15.09
C ALA A 414 0.19 -6.13 -15.46
N HIS A 415 0.84 -6.12 -16.63
CA HIS A 415 1.56 -4.93 -17.11
C HIS A 415 0.62 -3.77 -17.45
N GLY A 416 -0.53 -4.04 -18.05
CA GLY A 416 -1.57 -3.04 -18.30
C GLY A 416 -2.10 -2.44 -16.99
N TRP A 417 -2.39 -3.28 -16.00
CA TRP A 417 -2.78 -2.87 -14.65
C TRP A 417 -1.71 -2.00 -14.01
N TYR A 418 -0.43 -2.38 -14.09
CA TYR A 418 0.68 -1.62 -13.53
C TYR A 418 0.72 -0.18 -14.08
N ASN A 419 0.74 -0.06 -15.40
CA ASN A 419 0.81 1.23 -16.09
C ASN A 419 -0.41 2.11 -15.75
N ASN A 420 -1.60 1.52 -15.76
CA ASN A 420 -2.84 2.22 -15.44
C ASN A 420 -2.91 2.65 -13.98
N LEU A 421 -2.50 1.80 -13.03
CA LEU A 421 -2.52 2.13 -11.61
C LEU A 421 -1.52 3.25 -11.28
N VAL A 422 -0.32 3.20 -11.86
CA VAL A 422 0.70 4.25 -11.70
C VAL A 422 0.19 5.57 -12.28
N SER A 423 -0.32 5.56 -13.52
CA SER A 423 -0.87 6.77 -14.16
C SER A 423 -2.07 7.34 -13.41
N ASP A 424 -2.99 6.49 -12.96
CA ASP A 424 -4.15 6.92 -12.18
C ASP A 424 -3.73 7.58 -10.86
N SER A 425 -2.73 7.01 -10.17
CA SER A 425 -2.30 7.50 -8.85
C SER A 425 -1.39 8.74 -8.92
N PHE A 426 -0.49 8.82 -9.90
CA PHE A 426 0.61 9.82 -9.93
C PHE A 426 0.62 10.72 -11.17
N GLY A 427 -0.03 10.31 -12.26
CA GLY A 427 0.05 10.94 -13.59
C GLY A 427 -0.60 12.31 -13.70
#